data_AF-A0A8H6ZBG6-F1
#
_entry.id   AF-A0A8H6ZBG6-F1
#
_cell.length_a   1.000
_cell.length_b   1.000
_cell.length_c   1.000
_cell.angle_alpha   90.00
_cell.angle_beta   90.00
_cell.angle_gamma   90.00
#
_symmetry.space_group_name_H-M   'P 1'
#
loop_
_entity.id
_entity.type
_entity.pdbx_description
1 polymer ?
#
loop_
_entity_poly.entity_id
_entity_poly.type
_entity_poly.pdbx_seq_one_letter_code
_entity_poly.pdbx_strand_id
1 'polypeptide(L)'
;MHDGITAHWLLRPSPFSASLTMLQDDPELRSYLNSQNRFHNEQEEREPEQTDELPASDFNEGHGIRYTINFTPQLPPPAPNEKRRANMCAPVVDTSFYVHKKSTLEEVLDAGITAASKKGKPEAKLEIKENPLPVVASTTPDITDEGEKTSRKRKVPPEEEELAETVIQIQQANRCNDRACSSRYCFVGNASAQHVRLTPLHLNIWAAAKVAKMPGIDINTPPPPEEEKMFWPVEQQLGVDGDDIAMLARWRAAAVKSQSAPQITINNDYTGLATLLQPFLSAANSNTPRPVPSTPTNSRSRITASPAKPAQMTFAEFGTAFKVSDEILDCLAPLEFDGPHVLDFVENSDLDRYLTIAQRASLCWAHSEWKQGKLSL
;
A
#
# COMPACT_ATOMS: atom_id res chain seq x y z
N MET A 1 -4.38 -56.65 25.14
CA MET A 1 -5.75 -56.13 25.16
C MET A 1 -5.68 -54.65 24.82
N HIS A 2 -5.72 -54.34 23.53
CA HIS A 2 -5.78 -52.97 23.01
C HIS A 2 -6.85 -52.98 21.92
N ASP A 3 -8.00 -52.40 22.24
CA ASP A 3 -9.14 -52.31 21.33
C ASP A 3 -8.88 -51.22 20.30
N GLY A 4 -8.76 -51.64 19.04
CA GLY A 4 -8.67 -50.77 17.88
C GLY A 4 -10.06 -50.35 17.41
N ILE A 5 -10.32 -49.04 17.37
CA ILE A 5 -11.55 -48.47 16.81
C ILE A 5 -11.33 -48.29 15.30
N THR A 6 -11.96 -49.13 14.50
CA THR A 6 -11.99 -49.03 13.04
C THR A 6 -13.27 -48.31 12.62
N ALA A 7 -13.16 -47.09 12.06
CA ALA A 7 -14.28 -46.36 11.51
C ALA A 7 -14.44 -46.67 10.01
N HIS A 8 -15.48 -47.45 9.67
CA HIS A 8 -15.92 -47.68 8.29
C HIS A 8 -16.82 -46.51 7.84
N TRP A 9 -16.39 -45.78 6.80
CA TRP A 9 -17.23 -44.81 6.10
C TRP A 9 -17.98 -45.51 4.95
N LEU A 10 -19.32 -45.56 5.05
CA LEU A 10 -20.21 -46.00 3.97
C LEU A 10 -20.44 -44.84 2.99
N LEU A 11 -19.89 -44.95 1.78
CA LEU A 11 -20.20 -44.08 0.64
C LEU A 11 -21.62 -44.38 0.15
N ARG A 12 -22.51 -43.39 0.18
CA ARG A 12 -23.79 -43.42 -0.54
C ARG A 12 -23.55 -43.09 -2.02
N PRO A 13 -24.14 -43.82 -2.97
CA PRO A 13 -24.06 -43.48 -4.38
C PRO A 13 -24.95 -42.27 -4.71
N SER A 14 -24.42 -41.41 -5.58
CA SER A 14 -25.10 -40.23 -6.14
C SER A 14 -26.20 -40.64 -7.13
N PRO A 15 -27.42 -40.08 -7.06
CA PRO A 15 -28.48 -40.35 -8.03
C PRO A 15 -28.44 -39.30 -9.14
N PHE A 16 -27.40 -39.32 -9.98
CA PHE A 16 -27.38 -38.57 -11.24
C PHE A 16 -26.73 -39.42 -12.33
N SER A 17 -27.46 -40.45 -12.76
CA SER A 17 -27.26 -41.08 -14.07
C SER A 17 -28.63 -41.13 -14.73
N ALA A 18 -28.96 -40.06 -15.45
CA ALA A 18 -30.09 -40.01 -16.35
C ALA A 18 -29.53 -39.80 -17.76
N SER A 19 -29.71 -40.84 -18.56
CA SER A 19 -29.52 -41.05 -19.99
C SER A 19 -29.36 -39.79 -20.86
N LEU A 20 -28.16 -39.65 -21.44
CA LEU A 20 -27.87 -38.79 -22.59
C LEU A 20 -27.92 -39.63 -23.88
N THR A 21 -29.12 -40.06 -24.29
CA THR A 21 -29.30 -40.82 -25.56
C THR A 21 -30.54 -40.41 -26.37
N MET A 22 -31.14 -39.24 -26.14
CA MET A 22 -32.32 -38.78 -26.91
C MET A 22 -32.20 -37.34 -27.44
N LEU A 23 -31.05 -36.99 -28.01
CA LEU A 23 -30.82 -35.67 -28.61
C LEU A 23 -30.01 -35.73 -29.91
N GLN A 24 -30.14 -36.82 -30.68
CA GLN A 24 -29.38 -37.02 -31.93
C GLN A 24 -30.11 -36.67 -33.22
N ASP A 25 -31.40 -36.31 -33.16
CA ASP A 25 -32.21 -36.03 -34.35
C ASP A 25 -32.80 -34.60 -34.38
N ASP A 26 -32.12 -33.62 -33.77
CA ASP A 26 -32.49 -32.22 -33.95
C ASP A 26 -31.62 -31.57 -35.06
N PRO A 27 -32.18 -31.30 -36.25
CA PRO A 27 -31.45 -30.73 -37.37
C PRO A 27 -30.94 -29.29 -37.10
N GLU A 28 -31.56 -28.54 -36.18
CA GLU A 28 -31.10 -27.19 -35.84
C GLU A 28 -29.83 -27.22 -34.98
N LEU A 29 -29.72 -28.17 -34.05
CA LEU A 29 -28.51 -28.36 -33.23
C LEU A 29 -27.31 -28.83 -34.06
N ARG A 30 -27.54 -29.64 -35.10
CA ARG A 30 -26.49 -30.03 -36.06
C ARG A 30 -26.02 -28.87 -36.92
N SER A 31 -26.92 -27.98 -37.34
CA SER A 31 -26.57 -26.74 -38.06
C SER A 31 -25.71 -25.83 -37.19
N TYR A 32 -26.06 -25.70 -35.90
CA TYR A 32 -25.32 -24.86 -34.95
C TYR A 32 -23.92 -25.41 -34.63
N LEU A 33 -23.79 -26.72 -34.43
CA LEU A 33 -22.49 -27.36 -34.20
C LEU A 33 -21.58 -27.32 -35.45
N ASN A 34 -22.15 -27.48 -36.64
CA ASN A 34 -21.39 -27.34 -37.89
C ASN A 34 -21.00 -25.88 -38.18
N SER A 35 -21.78 -24.88 -37.75
CA SER A 35 -21.37 -23.47 -37.87
C SER A 35 -20.25 -23.12 -36.89
N GLN A 36 -20.26 -23.67 -35.66
CA GLN A 36 -19.16 -23.49 -34.70
C GLN A 36 -17.85 -24.12 -35.18
N ASN A 37 -17.89 -25.32 -35.78
CA ASN A 37 -16.68 -25.95 -36.33
C ASN A 37 -16.11 -25.22 -37.56
N ARG A 38 -16.94 -24.51 -38.32
CA ARG A 38 -16.49 -23.73 -39.48
C ARG A 38 -15.66 -22.50 -39.07
N PHE A 39 -15.98 -21.88 -37.94
CA PHE A 39 -15.20 -20.76 -37.39
C PHE A 39 -13.85 -21.17 -36.82
N HIS A 40 -13.69 -22.43 -36.38
CA HIS A 40 -12.40 -22.91 -35.90
C HIS A 40 -11.44 -23.29 -37.04
N ASN A 41 -11.95 -23.81 -38.15
CA ASN A 41 -11.10 -24.25 -39.27
C ASN A 41 -10.57 -23.11 -40.16
N GLU A 42 -11.18 -21.92 -40.14
CA GLU A 42 -10.72 -20.75 -40.91
C GLU A 42 -9.63 -19.94 -40.19
N GLN A 43 -9.23 -20.33 -38.97
CA GLN A 43 -8.09 -19.74 -38.25
C GLN A 43 -6.76 -20.49 -38.44
N GLU A 44 -6.76 -21.68 -39.07
CA GLU A 44 -5.59 -22.57 -39.12
C GLU A 44 -4.76 -22.46 -40.41
N GLU A 45 -5.19 -21.66 -41.40
CA GLU A 45 -4.44 -21.37 -42.64
C GLU A 45 -3.95 -19.92 -42.74
N ARG A 46 -3.59 -19.28 -41.62
CA ARG A 46 -2.72 -18.08 -41.67
C ARG A 46 -1.27 -18.55 -41.74
N GLU A 47 -0.62 -18.27 -42.87
CA GLU A 47 0.84 -18.37 -43.00
C GLU A 47 1.50 -17.73 -41.77
N PRO A 48 2.57 -18.33 -41.21
CA PRO A 48 3.24 -17.75 -40.06
C PRO A 48 3.81 -16.39 -40.46
N GLU A 49 3.07 -15.33 -40.10
CA GLU A 49 3.59 -13.97 -40.15
C GLU A 49 4.91 -14.01 -39.41
N GLN A 50 5.96 -13.65 -40.14
CA GLN A 50 7.32 -13.52 -39.69
C GLN A 50 7.29 -12.49 -38.56
N THR A 51 7.05 -12.95 -37.33
CA THR A 51 7.13 -12.13 -36.14
C THR A 51 8.58 -11.68 -36.06
N ASP A 52 8.83 -10.44 -36.47
CA ASP A 52 10.06 -9.73 -36.17
C ASP A 52 10.31 -9.91 -34.67
N GLU A 53 11.25 -10.81 -34.34
CA GLU A 53 11.60 -11.13 -32.97
C GLU A 53 12.01 -9.83 -32.30
N LEU A 54 11.11 -9.31 -31.46
CA LEU A 54 11.42 -8.14 -30.65
C LEU A 54 12.68 -8.49 -29.85
N PRO A 55 13.68 -7.60 -29.84
CA PRO A 55 14.94 -7.87 -29.17
C PRO A 55 14.67 -8.24 -27.70
N ALA A 56 15.35 -9.27 -27.21
CA ALA A 56 15.20 -9.75 -25.84
C ALA A 56 15.33 -8.57 -24.85
N SER A 57 14.46 -8.51 -23.86
CA SER A 57 14.48 -7.41 -22.91
C SER A 57 15.74 -7.45 -22.03
N ASP A 58 16.36 -6.29 -21.80
CA ASP A 58 17.48 -6.19 -20.85
C ASP A 58 17.09 -6.48 -19.39
N PHE A 59 15.80 -6.66 -19.11
CA PHE A 59 15.24 -6.83 -17.77
C PHE A 59 14.67 -8.24 -17.56
N ASN A 60 14.85 -8.77 -16.34
CA ASN A 60 14.29 -10.05 -15.89
C ASN A 60 14.55 -11.22 -16.87
N GLU A 61 15.82 -11.46 -17.24
CA GLU A 61 16.23 -12.59 -18.10
C GLU A 61 15.56 -12.61 -19.48
N GLY A 62 15.29 -11.43 -20.07
CA GLY A 62 14.61 -11.34 -21.37
C GLY A 62 13.10 -11.14 -21.26
N HIS A 63 12.50 -11.34 -20.07
CA HIS A 63 11.05 -11.33 -19.90
C HIS A 63 10.42 -9.93 -19.82
N GLY A 64 11.19 -8.86 -19.59
CA GLY A 64 10.67 -7.50 -19.53
C GLY A 64 10.44 -6.97 -18.13
N ILE A 65 9.66 -5.90 -17.99
CA ILE A 65 9.35 -5.26 -16.72
C ILE A 65 8.22 -6.05 -16.04
N ARG A 66 8.40 -6.35 -14.75
CA ARG A 66 7.38 -7.04 -13.95
C ARG A 66 6.35 -6.04 -13.43
N TYR A 67 5.11 -6.17 -13.88
CA TYR A 67 3.98 -5.42 -13.36
C TYR A 67 3.23 -6.27 -12.33
N THR A 68 2.79 -5.64 -11.24
CA THR A 68 1.88 -6.25 -10.28
C THR A 68 0.62 -5.42 -10.24
N ILE A 69 -0.51 -6.04 -10.59
CA ILE A 69 -1.83 -5.44 -10.45
C ILE A 69 -2.49 -6.04 -9.22
N ASN A 70 -2.90 -5.17 -8.30
CA ASN A 70 -3.63 -5.55 -7.10
C ASN A 70 -5.11 -5.27 -7.32
N PHE A 71 -5.92 -6.33 -7.37
CA PHE A 71 -7.37 -6.19 -7.43
C PHE A 71 -7.91 -6.15 -6.00
N THR A 72 -8.39 -4.98 -5.60
CA THR A 72 -9.18 -4.85 -4.37
C THR A 72 -10.65 -4.96 -4.76
N PRO A 73 -11.33 -6.09 -4.43
CA PRO A 73 -12.74 -6.24 -4.78
C PRO A 73 -13.54 -5.16 -4.06
N GLN A 74 -14.32 -4.37 -4.80
CA GLN A 74 -15.37 -3.59 -4.17
C GLN A 74 -16.46 -4.57 -3.76
N LEU A 75 -16.74 -4.62 -2.45
CA LEU A 75 -17.91 -5.37 -2.00
C LEU A 75 -19.15 -4.64 -2.53
N PRO A 76 -20.12 -5.34 -3.13
CA PRO A 76 -21.34 -4.70 -3.61
C PRO A 76 -22.02 -3.97 -2.45
N PRO A 77 -22.68 -2.81 -2.68
CA PRO A 77 -23.33 -2.07 -1.61
C PRO A 77 -24.25 -3.00 -0.81
N PRO A 78 -24.23 -2.94 0.53
CA PRO A 78 -25.07 -3.80 1.34
C PRO A 78 -26.54 -3.57 0.99
N ALA A 79 -27.33 -4.66 0.97
CA ALA A 79 -28.76 -4.54 0.75
C ALA A 79 -29.39 -3.67 1.86
N PRO A 80 -30.50 -2.95 1.60
CA PRO A 80 -31.18 -2.19 2.63
C PRO A 80 -31.49 -3.12 3.82
N ASN A 81 -30.96 -2.77 5.01
CA ASN A 81 -31.00 -3.52 6.28
C ASN A 81 -29.93 -4.61 6.52
N GLU A 82 -28.97 -4.81 5.62
CA GLU A 82 -27.86 -5.74 5.83
C GLU A 82 -26.72 -5.08 6.64
N LYS A 83 -26.55 -5.47 7.91
CA LYS A 83 -25.41 -5.01 8.73
C LYS A 83 -24.17 -5.85 8.43
N ARG A 84 -23.20 -5.28 7.71
CA ARG A 84 -21.88 -5.90 7.53
C ARG A 84 -20.96 -5.60 8.71
N ARG A 85 -20.13 -6.59 9.08
CA ARG A 85 -19.09 -6.41 10.09
C ARG A 85 -18.04 -5.46 9.54
N ALA A 86 -17.63 -4.46 10.33
CA ALA A 86 -16.65 -3.43 9.93
C ALA A 86 -15.29 -4.00 9.50
N ASN A 87 -15.00 -5.27 9.82
CA ASN A 87 -13.71 -5.91 9.55
C ASN A 87 -13.76 -6.91 8.38
N MET A 88 -14.85 -6.94 7.61
CA MET A 88 -14.93 -7.83 6.44
C MET A 88 -14.13 -7.23 5.29
N CYS A 89 -12.84 -7.53 5.26
CA CYS A 89 -11.96 -7.19 4.14
C CYS A 89 -12.12 -8.25 3.05
N ALA A 90 -12.40 -7.84 1.81
CA ALA A 90 -12.40 -8.78 0.70
C ALA A 90 -10.97 -9.29 0.47
N PRO A 91 -10.78 -10.58 0.13
CA PRO A 91 -9.45 -11.10 -0.18
C PRO A 91 -8.87 -10.31 -1.35
N VAL A 92 -7.68 -9.75 -1.16
CA VAL A 92 -6.95 -9.05 -2.21
C VAL A 92 -6.46 -10.10 -3.20
N VAL A 93 -6.74 -9.88 -4.49
CA VAL A 93 -6.28 -10.78 -5.56
C VAL A 93 -5.14 -10.11 -6.29
N ASP A 94 -3.92 -10.62 -6.07
CA ASP A 94 -2.73 -10.11 -6.72
C ASP A 94 -2.45 -10.91 -8.00
N THR A 95 -2.17 -10.21 -9.10
CA THR A 95 -1.66 -10.81 -10.35
C THR A 95 -0.42 -10.07 -10.79
N SER A 96 0.67 -10.80 -11.02
CA SER A 96 1.86 -10.24 -11.64
C SER A 96 2.07 -10.85 -13.02
N PHE A 97 2.49 -10.02 -13.97
CA PHE A 97 2.85 -10.41 -15.34
C PHE A 97 4.04 -9.58 -15.81
N TYR A 98 4.66 -10.01 -16.89
CA TYR A 98 5.81 -9.34 -17.48
C TYR A 98 5.42 -8.73 -18.82
N VAL A 99 5.87 -7.51 -19.07
CA VAL A 99 5.65 -6.82 -20.34
C VAL A 99 6.96 -6.19 -20.81
N HIS A 100 7.18 -6.19 -22.11
CA HIS A 100 8.38 -5.62 -22.71
C HIS A 100 8.44 -4.09 -22.48
N LYS A 101 9.65 -3.53 -22.32
CA LYS A 101 9.84 -2.08 -22.06
C LYS A 101 9.27 -1.17 -23.17
N LYS A 102 9.20 -1.69 -24.40
CA LYS A 102 8.66 -0.95 -25.57
C LYS A 102 7.16 -1.11 -25.74
N SER A 103 6.50 -1.92 -24.91
CA SER A 103 5.06 -2.09 -25.02
C SER A 103 4.33 -0.82 -24.68
N THR A 104 3.26 -0.58 -25.44
CA THR A 104 2.38 0.55 -25.20
C THR A 104 1.59 0.36 -23.90
N LEU A 105 1.07 1.45 -23.34
CA LEU A 105 0.20 1.36 -22.16
C LEU A 105 -1.04 0.48 -22.44
N GLU A 106 -1.54 0.51 -23.68
CA GLU A 106 -2.66 -0.33 -24.13
C GLU A 106 -2.32 -1.82 -24.00
N GLU A 107 -1.16 -2.26 -24.47
CA GLU A 107 -0.69 -3.64 -24.30
C GLU A 107 -0.54 -4.05 -22.82
N VAL A 108 -0.04 -3.13 -21.97
CA VAL A 108 0.08 -3.38 -20.53
C VAL A 108 -1.30 -3.56 -19.89
N LEU A 109 -2.28 -2.75 -20.29
CA LEU A 109 -3.66 -2.85 -19.80
C LEU A 109 -4.33 -4.14 -20.29
N ASP A 110 -4.18 -4.50 -21.57
CA ASP A 110 -4.75 -5.73 -22.13
C ASP A 110 -4.16 -6.98 -21.49
N ALA A 111 -2.84 -7.00 -21.24
CA ALA A 111 -2.18 -8.07 -20.49
C ALA A 111 -2.71 -8.14 -19.05
N GLY A 112 -2.93 -6.99 -18.41
CA GLY A 112 -3.52 -6.88 -17.09
C GLY A 112 -4.95 -7.41 -17.02
N ILE A 113 -5.81 -7.02 -17.98
CA ILE A 113 -7.20 -7.48 -18.10
C ILE A 113 -7.24 -8.98 -18.37
N THR A 114 -6.37 -9.48 -19.24
CA THR A 114 -6.25 -10.91 -19.55
C THR A 114 -5.79 -11.72 -18.34
N ALA A 115 -4.87 -11.19 -17.54
CA ALA A 115 -4.45 -11.83 -16.29
C ALA A 115 -5.57 -11.81 -15.23
N ALA A 116 -6.36 -10.73 -15.18
CA ALA A 116 -7.48 -10.57 -14.25
C ALA A 116 -8.66 -11.47 -14.58
N SER A 117 -9.04 -11.56 -15.86
CA SER A 117 -10.20 -12.31 -16.33
C SER A 117 -10.07 -13.81 -16.10
N LYS A 118 -8.83 -14.34 -16.11
CA LYS A 118 -8.53 -15.72 -15.69
C LYS A 118 -8.91 -16.01 -14.24
N LYS A 119 -9.08 -14.99 -13.39
CA LYS A 119 -9.44 -15.11 -11.98
C LYS A 119 -10.91 -14.78 -11.66
N GLY A 120 -11.74 -14.45 -12.66
CA GLY A 120 -13.18 -14.18 -12.51
C GLY A 120 -13.62 -12.81 -13.05
N LYS A 121 -14.82 -12.34 -12.67
CA LYS A 121 -15.34 -10.98 -12.96
C LYS A 121 -15.12 -10.05 -11.75
N PRO A 122 -13.90 -9.56 -11.47
CA PRO A 122 -13.71 -8.58 -10.40
C PRO A 122 -14.15 -7.19 -10.86
N GLU A 123 -14.86 -6.47 -9.99
CA GLU A 123 -14.86 -5.00 -10.04
C GLU A 123 -13.49 -4.52 -9.56
N ALA A 124 -12.71 -3.96 -10.47
CA ALA A 124 -11.28 -3.73 -10.31
C ALA A 124 -10.95 -2.24 -10.14
N LYS A 125 -10.08 -1.94 -9.17
CA LYS A 125 -9.34 -0.67 -9.12
C LYS A 125 -7.90 -0.97 -9.55
N LEU A 126 -7.43 -0.33 -10.62
CA LEU A 126 -6.05 -0.45 -11.10
C LEU A 126 -5.16 0.53 -10.34
N GLU A 127 -4.11 0.02 -9.70
CA GLU A 127 -3.03 0.83 -9.12
C GLU A 127 -1.71 0.41 -9.77
N ILE A 128 -1.11 1.31 -10.55
CA ILE A 128 0.19 1.09 -11.20
C ILE A 128 1.25 1.67 -10.28
N LYS A 129 2.12 0.82 -9.71
CA LYS A 129 3.30 1.26 -8.95
C LYS A 129 4.55 0.98 -9.76
N GLU A 130 5.26 2.05 -10.10
CA GLU A 130 6.63 1.95 -10.58
C GLU A 130 7.52 1.59 -9.39
N ASN A 131 8.04 0.36 -9.37
CA ASN A 131 9.01 -0.03 -8.37
C ASN A 131 10.37 0.54 -8.79
N PRO A 132 11.10 1.24 -7.90
CA PRO A 132 12.39 1.82 -8.23
C PRO A 132 13.34 0.73 -8.71
N LEU A 133 13.99 0.99 -9.85
CA LEU A 133 14.98 0.09 -10.41
C LEU A 133 16.12 -0.10 -9.39
N PRO A 134 16.62 -1.33 -9.18
CA PRO A 134 17.87 -1.51 -8.48
C PRO A 134 18.98 -0.83 -9.30
N VAL A 135 19.66 0.14 -8.67
CA VAL A 135 20.70 0.97 -9.29
C VAL A 135 21.78 0.08 -9.91
N VAL A 136 21.84 0.06 -11.24
CA VAL A 136 22.89 -0.63 -12.01
C VAL A 136 24.10 0.29 -12.06
N ALA A 137 25.14 -0.02 -11.30
CA ALA A 137 26.43 0.64 -11.42
C ALA A 137 27.12 0.14 -12.69
N SER A 138 27.33 1.06 -13.64
CA SER A 138 28.14 0.82 -14.83
C SER A 138 29.57 0.42 -14.44
N THR A 139 30.06 -0.71 -14.92
CA THR A 139 31.51 -0.92 -14.99
C THR A 139 31.89 -1.82 -16.17
N THR A 140 33.00 -1.42 -16.77
CA THR A 140 33.68 -1.88 -17.99
C THR A 140 33.95 -3.38 -18.05
N PRO A 141 34.10 -3.95 -19.27
CA PRO A 141 34.29 -5.38 -19.46
C PRO A 141 35.75 -5.78 -19.27
N ASP A 142 35.99 -6.84 -18.48
CA ASP A 142 37.15 -7.70 -18.68
C ASP A 142 36.70 -9.16 -18.65
N ILE A 143 37.28 -9.92 -19.56
CA ILE A 143 36.83 -11.20 -20.10
C ILE A 143 37.50 -12.33 -19.31
N THR A 144 36.73 -13.32 -18.83
CA THR A 144 36.92 -14.76 -19.12
C THR A 144 36.16 -15.68 -18.15
N ASP A 145 35.57 -16.70 -18.77
CA ASP A 145 35.41 -18.10 -18.33
C ASP A 145 34.12 -18.56 -17.63
N GLU A 146 33.73 -19.76 -18.07
CA GLU A 146 32.43 -20.41 -18.02
C GLU A 146 32.14 -21.13 -16.69
N GLY A 147 30.86 -21.21 -16.33
CA GLY A 147 30.33 -22.30 -15.51
C GLY A 147 29.70 -21.88 -14.17
N GLU A 148 28.38 -22.11 -14.09
CA GLU A 148 27.55 -22.14 -12.89
C GLU A 148 26.91 -20.81 -12.43
N LYS A 149 25.61 -20.67 -12.73
CA LYS A 149 24.76 -19.54 -12.35
C LYS A 149 24.50 -19.52 -10.85
N THR A 150 25.46 -19.03 -10.06
CA THR A 150 25.20 -18.62 -8.67
C THR A 150 24.60 -17.21 -8.70
N SER A 151 23.42 -17.04 -8.15
CA SER A 151 22.80 -15.73 -7.92
C SER A 151 23.81 -14.80 -7.23
N ARG A 152 24.21 -13.71 -7.91
CA ARG A 152 25.22 -12.77 -7.41
C ARG A 152 24.67 -12.12 -6.15
N LYS A 153 25.10 -12.60 -4.99
CA LYS A 153 24.79 -12.03 -3.67
C LYS A 153 25.15 -10.55 -3.72
N ARG A 154 24.16 -9.69 -3.48
CA ARG A 154 24.36 -8.25 -3.29
C ARG A 154 25.43 -8.11 -2.18
N LYS A 155 26.55 -7.46 -2.47
CA LYS A 155 27.53 -7.11 -1.44
C LYS A 155 26.84 -6.12 -0.50
N VAL A 156 26.43 -6.64 0.65
CA VAL A 156 25.92 -5.85 1.76
C VAL A 156 27.05 -4.89 2.17
N PRO A 157 26.77 -3.59 2.39
CA PRO A 157 27.77 -2.67 2.93
C PRO A 157 28.40 -3.27 4.20
N PRO A 158 29.73 -3.20 4.38
CA PRO A 158 30.38 -3.82 5.54
C PRO A 158 29.77 -3.41 6.88
N GLU A 159 29.30 -2.16 6.99
CA GLU A 159 28.63 -1.62 8.18
C GLU A 159 27.28 -2.30 8.48
N GLU A 160 26.51 -2.66 7.46
CA GLU A 160 25.22 -3.34 7.64
C GLU A 160 25.42 -4.81 8.06
N GLU A 161 26.52 -5.45 7.64
CA GLU A 161 26.90 -6.78 8.08
C GLU A 161 27.29 -6.79 9.58
N GLU A 162 28.11 -5.83 10.02
CA GLU A 162 28.47 -5.67 11.44
C GLU A 162 27.25 -5.39 12.34
N LEU A 163 26.30 -4.59 11.86
CA LEU A 163 25.03 -4.34 12.56
C LEU A 163 24.21 -5.63 12.70
N ALA A 164 24.05 -6.39 11.61
CA ALA A 164 23.28 -7.63 11.61
C ALA A 164 23.89 -8.68 12.55
N GLU A 165 25.22 -8.84 12.55
CA GLU A 165 25.92 -9.71 13.48
C GLU A 165 25.73 -9.26 14.94
N THR A 166 25.79 -7.95 15.18
CA THR A 166 25.59 -7.38 16.51
C THR A 166 24.16 -7.62 17.02
N VAL A 167 23.15 -7.48 16.16
CA VAL A 167 21.75 -7.82 16.50
C VAL A 167 21.63 -9.29 16.92
N ILE A 168 22.27 -10.21 16.20
CA ILE A 168 22.26 -11.64 16.54
C ILE A 168 22.92 -11.88 17.91
N GLN A 169 24.05 -11.23 18.19
CA GLN A 169 24.72 -11.33 19.50
C GLN A 169 23.82 -10.84 20.65
N ILE A 170 23.18 -9.68 20.47
CA ILE A 170 22.24 -9.12 21.47
C ILE A 170 21.04 -10.06 21.67
N GLN A 171 20.47 -10.60 20.60
CA GLN A 171 19.38 -11.58 20.69
C GLN A 171 19.77 -12.84 21.45
N GLN A 172 20.98 -13.37 21.22
CA GLN A 172 21.47 -14.56 21.90
C GLN A 172 21.70 -14.33 23.39
N ALA A 173 22.30 -13.18 23.76
CA ALA A 173 22.54 -12.82 25.15
C ALA A 173 21.23 -12.56 25.93
N ASN A 174 20.23 -11.98 25.26
CA ASN A 174 18.95 -11.58 25.87
C ASN A 174 17.81 -12.58 25.58
N ARG A 175 18.12 -13.87 25.43
CA ARG A 175 17.09 -14.92 25.31
C ARG A 175 16.37 -15.08 26.64
N CYS A 176 15.04 -14.97 26.59
CA CYS A 176 14.21 -15.09 27.77
C CYS A 176 14.04 -16.57 28.16
N ASN A 177 14.47 -16.94 29.37
CA ASN A 177 14.29 -18.29 29.91
C ASN A 177 13.10 -18.42 30.87
N ASP A 178 12.43 -17.30 31.19
CA ASP A 178 11.26 -17.31 32.04
C ASP A 178 10.03 -17.83 31.26
N ARG A 179 9.37 -18.84 31.83
CA ARG A 179 8.14 -19.43 31.27
C ARG A 179 6.93 -18.52 31.42
N ALA A 180 6.96 -17.58 32.37
CA ALA A 180 5.90 -16.59 32.54
C ALA A 180 5.99 -15.44 31.52
N CYS A 181 7.18 -15.22 30.94
CA CYS A 181 7.38 -14.18 29.94
C CYS A 181 6.93 -14.65 28.55
N SER A 182 6.07 -13.87 27.89
CA SER A 182 5.58 -14.17 26.54
C SER A 182 6.58 -13.79 25.42
N SER A 183 7.67 -13.11 25.76
CA SER A 183 8.63 -12.58 24.80
C SER A 183 9.82 -13.52 24.63
N ARG A 184 10.23 -13.79 23.37
CA ARG A 184 11.41 -14.62 23.08
C ARG A 184 12.72 -13.93 23.49
N TYR A 185 12.77 -12.62 23.32
CA TYR A 185 13.90 -11.78 23.67
C TYR A 185 13.43 -10.72 24.65
N CYS A 186 14.06 -10.68 25.83
CA CYS A 186 13.69 -9.79 26.91
C CYS A 186 14.95 -9.26 27.58
N PHE A 187 14.94 -7.98 27.93
CA PHE A 187 15.96 -7.38 28.79
C PHE A 187 15.43 -7.37 30.22
N VAL A 188 16.21 -7.90 31.16
CA VAL A 188 15.86 -7.92 32.59
C VAL A 188 16.69 -6.85 33.28
N GLY A 189 16.05 -5.72 33.57
CA GLY A 189 16.68 -4.67 34.36
C GLY A 189 17.05 -5.17 35.76
N ASN A 190 18.28 -4.92 36.16
CA ASN A 190 18.89 -5.35 37.42
C ASN A 190 18.15 -4.91 38.70
N ALA A 191 17.33 -3.85 38.65
CA ALA A 191 16.64 -3.34 39.85
C ALA A 191 15.23 -3.90 40.08
N SER A 192 14.46 -4.22 39.03
CA SER A 192 13.03 -4.54 39.15
C SER A 192 12.67 -5.98 38.79
N ALA A 193 13.62 -6.77 38.27
CA ALA A 193 13.34 -8.07 37.66
C ALA A 193 12.21 -8.04 36.61
N GLN A 194 11.86 -6.84 36.10
CA GLN A 194 10.80 -6.68 35.12
C GLN A 194 11.37 -6.97 33.73
N HIS A 195 10.67 -7.82 33.00
CA HIS A 195 11.04 -8.21 31.65
C HIS A 195 10.58 -7.14 30.67
N VAL A 196 11.53 -6.45 30.04
CA VAL A 196 11.26 -5.51 28.94
C VAL A 196 11.36 -6.27 27.62
N ARG A 197 10.29 -6.26 26.82
CA ARG A 197 10.26 -6.94 25.52
C ARG A 197 11.15 -6.22 24.51
N LEU A 198 12.14 -6.92 23.97
CA LEU A 198 12.97 -6.40 22.89
C LEU A 198 12.28 -6.59 21.53
N THR A 199 11.83 -5.49 20.94
CA THR A 199 11.33 -5.46 19.54
C THR A 199 12.49 -5.35 18.55
N PRO A 200 12.28 -5.61 17.24
CA PRO A 200 13.33 -5.42 16.24
C PRO A 200 13.94 -4.01 16.25
N LEU A 201 13.13 -2.99 16.54
CA LEU A 201 13.61 -1.62 16.66
C LEU A 201 14.60 -1.45 17.82
N HIS A 202 14.28 -1.96 19.01
CA HIS A 202 15.19 -1.93 20.17
C HIS A 202 16.52 -2.62 19.85
N LEU A 203 16.48 -3.78 19.20
CA LEU A 203 17.68 -4.53 18.84
C LEU A 203 18.56 -3.76 17.85
N ASN A 204 17.96 -3.11 16.86
CA ASN A 204 18.69 -2.30 15.88
C ASN A 204 19.34 -1.07 16.52
N ILE A 205 18.62 -0.37 17.39
CA ILE A 205 19.13 0.82 18.08
C ILE A 205 20.29 0.44 19.01
N TRP A 206 20.12 -0.64 19.77
CA TRP A 206 21.19 -1.15 20.64
C TRP A 206 22.41 -1.62 19.82
N ALA A 207 22.18 -2.32 18.70
CA ALA A 207 23.27 -2.71 17.81
C ALA A 207 24.00 -1.51 17.21
N ALA A 208 23.26 -0.50 16.74
CA ALA A 208 23.84 0.74 16.20
C ALA A 208 24.67 1.47 17.25
N ALA A 209 24.15 1.62 18.47
CA ALA A 209 24.85 2.28 19.56
C ALA A 209 26.15 1.55 19.96
N LYS A 210 26.15 0.21 19.91
CA LYS A 210 27.33 -0.63 20.15
C LYS A 210 28.36 -0.53 19.01
N VAL A 211 27.92 -0.56 17.74
CA VAL A 211 28.79 -0.38 16.57
C VAL A 211 29.42 1.02 16.57
N ALA A 212 28.66 2.03 16.98
CA ALA A 212 29.15 3.40 17.19
C ALA A 212 30.09 3.55 18.41
N LYS A 213 30.31 2.48 19.19
CA LYS A 213 31.19 2.45 20.38
C LYS A 213 30.86 3.54 21.40
N MET A 214 29.56 3.79 21.62
CA MET A 214 29.13 4.73 22.66
C MET A 214 29.61 4.25 24.05
N PRO A 215 30.09 5.15 24.91
CA PRO A 215 30.66 4.78 26.20
C PRO A 215 29.60 4.15 27.12
N GLY A 216 29.94 3.00 27.70
CA GLY A 216 29.07 2.29 28.64
C GLY A 216 28.03 1.38 28.00
N ILE A 217 28.00 1.26 26.66
CA ILE A 217 27.13 0.32 25.96
C ILE A 217 27.89 -0.98 25.68
N ASP A 218 27.35 -2.10 26.12
CA ASP A 218 27.86 -3.43 25.82
C ASP A 218 26.71 -4.39 25.42
N ILE A 219 26.99 -5.69 25.30
CA ILE A 219 25.99 -6.70 24.92
C ILE A 219 24.87 -6.87 25.97
N ASN A 220 25.14 -6.51 27.23
CA ASN A 220 24.26 -6.69 28.38
C ASN A 220 23.71 -5.36 28.93
N THR A 221 24.24 -4.24 28.43
CA THR A 221 23.93 -2.88 28.89
C THR A 221 23.38 -2.09 27.71
N PRO A 222 22.05 -1.88 27.65
CA PRO A 222 21.43 -1.12 26.58
C PRO A 222 21.82 0.37 26.65
N PRO A 223 21.63 1.13 25.56
CA PRO A 223 21.85 2.58 25.56
C PRO A 223 21.11 3.28 26.71
N PRO A 224 21.74 4.28 27.35
CA PRO A 224 21.13 5.03 28.44
C PRO A 224 19.87 5.79 27.96
N PRO A 225 18.90 6.00 28.87
CA PRO A 225 17.58 6.55 28.53
C PRO A 225 17.55 8.03 28.14
N GLU A 226 18.68 8.74 28.19
CA GLU A 226 18.71 10.20 27.98
C GLU A 226 18.24 10.61 26.59
N GLU A 227 18.37 9.72 25.59
CA GLU A 227 17.91 9.99 24.22
C GLU A 227 16.66 9.18 23.84
N GLU A 228 16.45 8.00 24.42
CA GLU A 228 15.29 7.17 24.09
C GLU A 228 14.73 6.43 25.31
N LYS A 229 13.55 6.90 25.76
CA LYS A 229 12.67 6.28 26.78
C LYS A 229 12.17 4.86 26.43
N MET A 230 12.77 4.20 25.42
CA MET A 230 12.27 2.98 24.81
C MET A 230 12.62 1.72 25.62
N PHE A 231 13.78 1.69 26.29
CA PHE A 231 14.30 0.49 26.96
C PHE A 231 13.82 0.30 28.41
N TRP A 232 13.05 1.22 28.95
CA TRP A 232 12.66 1.21 30.37
C TRP A 232 11.14 1.15 30.51
N PRO A 233 10.61 0.33 31.44
CA PRO A 233 9.18 0.26 31.70
C PRO A 233 8.63 1.65 32.00
N VAL A 234 7.51 2.00 31.34
CA VAL A 234 6.83 3.30 31.51
C VAL A 234 6.50 3.57 32.99
N GLU A 235 6.28 2.52 33.79
CA GLU A 235 5.97 2.61 35.22
C GLU A 235 7.13 3.13 36.09
N GLN A 236 8.39 2.98 35.64
CA GLN A 236 9.55 3.58 36.33
C GLN A 236 9.86 5.01 35.86
N GLN A 237 9.14 5.51 34.85
CA GLN A 237 9.17 6.92 34.47
C GLN A 237 8.31 7.70 35.46
N LEU A 238 8.85 7.92 36.66
CA LEU A 238 8.28 8.76 37.72
C LEU A 238 7.70 10.05 37.12
N GLY A 239 6.37 10.11 36.97
CA GLY A 239 5.63 11.35 36.74
C GLY A 239 5.13 11.65 35.33
N VAL A 240 5.16 10.72 34.37
CA VAL A 240 4.47 10.93 33.07
C VAL A 240 3.16 10.15 33.08
N ASP A 241 2.04 10.86 33.23
CA ASP A 241 0.69 10.31 33.25
C ASP A 241 0.48 9.36 32.06
N GLY A 242 0.23 8.08 32.36
CA GLY A 242 0.06 7.02 31.37
C GLY A 242 -1.11 7.22 30.39
N ASP A 243 -1.93 8.24 30.62
CA ASP A 243 -3.01 8.66 29.74
C ASP A 243 -2.49 9.23 28.41
N ASP A 244 -1.33 9.91 28.38
CA ASP A 244 -0.84 10.57 27.17
C ASP A 244 -0.39 9.58 26.08
N ILE A 245 0.20 8.45 26.46
CA ILE A 245 0.66 7.42 25.51
C ILE A 245 -0.56 6.67 24.94
N ALA A 246 -1.55 6.37 25.76
CA ALA A 246 -2.81 5.79 25.31
C ALA A 246 -3.55 6.77 24.38
N MET A 247 -3.50 8.08 24.68
CA MET A 247 -4.04 9.13 23.81
C MET A 247 -3.31 9.17 22.47
N LEU A 248 -1.98 9.20 22.46
CA LEU A 248 -1.16 9.22 21.25
C LEU A 248 -1.37 7.97 20.38
N ALA A 249 -1.47 6.79 20.98
CA ALA A 249 -1.79 5.56 20.27
C ALA A 249 -3.20 5.61 19.65
N ARG A 250 -4.18 6.17 20.38
CA ARG A 250 -5.55 6.35 19.91
C ARG A 250 -5.65 7.40 18.80
N TRP A 251 -4.88 8.49 18.90
CA TRP A 251 -4.74 9.51 17.87
C TRP A 251 -4.07 8.96 16.61
N ARG A 252 -2.99 8.18 16.73
CA ARG A 252 -2.36 7.50 15.60
C ARG A 252 -3.31 6.49 14.93
N ALA A 253 -4.05 5.72 15.71
CA ALA A 253 -5.05 4.79 15.17
C ALA A 253 -6.22 5.53 14.49
N ALA A 254 -6.63 6.69 15.00
CA ALA A 254 -7.61 7.56 14.35
C ALA A 254 -7.06 8.20 13.07
N ALA A 255 -5.79 8.63 13.09
CA ALA A 255 -5.09 9.22 11.94
C ALA A 255 -4.93 8.22 10.80
N VAL A 256 -4.58 6.97 11.10
CA VAL A 256 -4.51 5.88 10.10
C VAL A 256 -5.91 5.54 9.56
N LYS A 257 -6.96 5.63 10.38
CA LYS A 257 -8.35 5.49 9.91
C LYS A 257 -8.83 6.67 9.06
N SER A 258 -8.32 7.88 9.29
CA SER A 258 -8.59 9.04 8.43
C SER A 258 -7.69 9.12 7.20
N GLN A 259 -6.57 8.38 7.17
CA GLN A 259 -5.72 8.15 6.01
C GLN A 259 -6.19 6.94 5.19
N SER A 260 -7.50 6.81 4.95
CA SER A 260 -7.89 6.28 3.64
C SER A 260 -7.25 7.22 2.61
N ALA A 261 -6.28 6.71 1.85
CA ALA A 261 -5.53 7.48 0.85
C ALA A 261 -6.45 8.50 0.15
N PRO A 262 -6.00 9.76 -0.05
CA PRO A 262 -6.83 10.76 -0.70
C PRO A 262 -7.40 10.11 -1.95
N GLN A 263 -8.72 10.03 -2.00
CA GLN A 263 -9.43 9.60 -3.19
C GLN A 263 -9.13 10.69 -4.21
N ILE A 264 -8.02 10.53 -4.94
CA ILE A 264 -7.70 11.37 -6.09
C ILE A 264 -8.83 11.09 -7.07
N THR A 265 -9.87 11.90 -6.95
CA THR A 265 -10.93 11.98 -7.93
C THR A 265 -10.29 12.77 -9.05
N ILE A 266 -9.58 12.06 -9.92
CA ILE A 266 -9.11 12.70 -11.13
C ILE A 266 -10.39 12.98 -11.93
N ASN A 267 -10.87 14.22 -11.89
CA ASN A 267 -11.81 14.76 -12.86
C ASN A 267 -11.06 14.84 -14.19
N ASN A 268 -10.80 13.68 -14.77
CA ASN A 268 -10.38 13.59 -16.14
C ASN A 268 -11.65 13.51 -16.97
N ASP A 269 -11.96 14.60 -17.66
CA ASP A 269 -12.87 14.64 -18.80
C ASP A 269 -12.28 13.83 -19.98
N TYR A 270 -11.93 12.56 -19.77
CA TYR A 270 -11.55 11.62 -20.82
C TYR A 270 -12.81 11.16 -21.56
N THR A 271 -13.38 12.07 -22.36
CA THR A 271 -14.40 11.74 -23.36
C THR A 271 -13.92 10.62 -24.31
N GLY A 272 -12.60 10.51 -24.54
CA GLY A 272 -12.00 9.44 -25.34
C GLY A 272 -12.05 8.05 -24.70
N LEU A 273 -11.79 7.93 -23.39
CA LEU A 273 -11.69 6.62 -22.73
C LEU A 273 -13.08 6.02 -22.46
N ALA A 274 -14.09 6.88 -22.21
CA ALA A 274 -15.49 6.47 -22.17
C ALA A 274 -15.97 5.92 -23.53
N THR A 275 -15.48 6.47 -24.64
CA THR A 275 -15.83 6.01 -26.00
C THR A 275 -15.21 4.64 -26.30
N LEU A 276 -13.98 4.39 -25.83
CA LEU A 276 -13.29 3.09 -25.95
C LEU A 276 -13.95 1.97 -25.12
N LEU A 277 -14.54 2.30 -23.97
CA LEU A 277 -15.18 1.31 -23.08
C LEU A 277 -16.68 1.09 -23.37
N GLN A 278 -17.30 1.95 -24.19
CA GLN A 278 -18.73 1.91 -24.51
C GLN A 278 -19.22 0.58 -25.15
N PRO A 279 -18.44 -0.08 -26.05
CA PRO A 279 -18.83 -1.38 -26.60
C PRO A 279 -18.90 -2.50 -25.55
N PHE A 280 -18.01 -2.46 -24.55
CA PHE A 280 -17.93 -3.47 -23.50
C PHE A 280 -19.04 -3.34 -22.46
N LEU A 281 -19.47 -2.11 -22.17
CA LEU A 281 -20.55 -1.85 -21.21
C LEU A 281 -21.94 -2.09 -21.82
N SER A 282 -22.09 -1.88 -23.13
CA SER A 282 -23.37 -2.09 -23.84
C SER A 282 -23.74 -3.57 -24.01
N ALA A 283 -22.75 -4.48 -24.02
CA ALA A 283 -22.99 -5.92 -24.11
C ALA A 283 -23.52 -6.55 -22.80
N ALA A 284 -23.43 -5.86 -21.67
CA ALA A 284 -23.82 -6.39 -20.36
C ALA A 284 -25.26 -6.06 -19.94
N ASN A 285 -25.98 -5.22 -20.68
CA ASN A 285 -27.30 -4.71 -20.29
C ASN A 285 -28.37 -4.94 -21.38
N SER A 286 -28.62 -6.20 -21.69
CA SER A 286 -29.82 -6.63 -22.43
C SER A 286 -30.79 -7.33 -21.48
N ASN A 287 -31.37 -6.59 -20.54
CA ASN A 287 -32.57 -7.05 -19.83
C ASN A 287 -33.65 -5.96 -19.81
N THR A 288 -34.81 -6.37 -20.31
CA THR A 288 -36.05 -5.64 -20.55
C THR A 288 -36.57 -4.89 -19.30
N PRO A 289 -37.17 -3.70 -19.46
CA PRO A 289 -37.68 -2.92 -18.34
C PRO A 289 -39.01 -3.48 -17.83
N ARG A 290 -39.09 -3.75 -16.53
CA ARG A 290 -40.34 -4.01 -15.80
C ARG A 290 -40.72 -2.74 -15.01
N PRO A 291 -41.97 -2.25 -15.09
CA PRO A 291 -42.40 -1.07 -14.34
C PRO A 291 -42.68 -1.47 -12.88
N VAL A 292 -42.14 -0.71 -11.92
CA VAL A 292 -42.43 -0.83 -10.49
C VAL A 292 -42.80 0.55 -9.93
N PRO A 293 -43.75 0.64 -8.98
CA PRO A 293 -44.34 1.91 -8.57
C PRO A 293 -43.48 2.66 -7.55
N SER A 294 -43.50 3.97 -7.69
CA SER A 294 -42.81 4.96 -6.85
C SER A 294 -43.38 4.99 -5.43
N THR A 295 -42.50 4.81 -4.43
CA THR A 295 -42.78 5.11 -3.02
C THR A 295 -41.75 6.14 -2.52
N PRO A 296 -42.16 7.23 -1.86
CA PRO A 296 -41.25 8.31 -1.46
C PRO A 296 -40.40 7.88 -0.26
N THR A 297 -39.09 7.74 -0.47
CA THR A 297 -38.12 7.39 0.58
C THR A 297 -37.33 8.64 0.98
N ASN A 298 -37.62 9.16 2.17
CA ASN A 298 -36.87 10.23 2.84
C ASN A 298 -35.43 9.76 3.13
N SER A 299 -34.52 10.07 2.21
CA SER A 299 -33.10 9.74 2.32
C SER A 299 -32.34 10.99 2.74
N ARG A 300 -32.09 11.12 4.05
CA ARG A 300 -31.30 12.21 4.62
C ARG A 300 -29.81 11.92 4.38
N SER A 301 -29.34 12.23 3.18
CA SER A 301 -27.93 12.14 2.80
C SER A 301 -27.11 13.06 3.69
N ARG A 302 -26.29 12.47 4.56
CA ARG A 302 -25.26 13.20 5.32
C ARG A 302 -24.13 13.52 4.34
N ILE A 303 -24.24 14.67 3.68
CA ILE A 303 -23.19 15.28 2.86
C ILE A 303 -22.02 15.55 3.81
N THR A 304 -20.98 14.73 3.76
CA THR A 304 -19.66 15.10 4.27
C THR A 304 -19.14 16.19 3.33
N ALA A 305 -19.33 17.45 3.74
CA ALA A 305 -18.81 18.60 3.02
C ALA A 305 -17.29 18.43 2.90
N SER A 306 -16.80 18.40 1.65
CA SER A 306 -15.37 18.56 1.38
C SER A 306 -14.92 19.86 2.07
N PRO A 307 -13.78 19.87 2.79
CA PRO A 307 -13.32 21.09 3.46
C PRO A 307 -13.26 22.20 2.43
N ALA A 308 -14.03 23.26 2.67
CA ALA A 308 -14.11 24.39 1.77
C ALA A 308 -12.68 24.91 1.53
N LYS A 309 -12.31 25.07 0.26
CA LYS A 309 -11.02 25.65 -0.12
C LYS A 309 -10.84 26.97 0.67
N PRO A 310 -9.73 27.16 1.40
CA PRO A 310 -9.54 28.36 2.20
C PRO A 310 -9.65 29.59 1.29
N ALA A 311 -10.26 30.65 1.81
CA ALA A 311 -10.44 31.90 1.07
C ALA A 311 -9.08 32.45 0.63
N GLN A 312 -9.01 32.94 -0.61
CA GLN A 312 -7.84 33.68 -1.08
C GLN A 312 -7.76 34.99 -0.29
N MET A 313 -6.64 35.21 0.38
CA MET A 313 -6.33 36.43 1.12
C MET A 313 -4.89 36.83 0.81
N THR A 314 -4.61 38.13 0.90
CA THR A 314 -3.26 38.67 0.75
C THR A 314 -2.40 38.31 1.95
N PHE A 315 -1.07 38.39 1.83
CA PHE A 315 -0.16 38.07 2.93
C PHE A 315 -0.31 39.03 4.13
N ALA A 316 -0.62 40.30 3.88
CA ALA A 316 -0.89 41.29 4.93
C ALA A 316 -2.18 40.97 5.71
N GLU A 317 -3.26 40.61 5.00
CA GLU A 317 -4.52 40.16 5.61
C GLU A 317 -4.32 38.89 6.44
N PHE A 318 -3.53 37.94 5.92
CA PHE A 318 -3.15 36.72 6.64
C PHE A 318 -2.42 37.04 7.95
N GLY A 319 -1.45 37.96 7.91
CA GLY A 319 -0.73 38.39 9.10
C GLY A 319 -1.63 38.94 10.19
N THR A 320 -2.60 39.79 9.80
CA THR A 320 -3.58 40.37 10.74
C THR A 320 -4.55 39.31 11.27
N ALA A 321 -5.08 38.44 10.40
CA ALA A 321 -6.07 37.43 10.76
C ALA A 321 -5.53 36.34 11.71
N PHE A 322 -4.24 36.01 11.59
CA PHE A 322 -3.61 34.94 12.39
C PHE A 322 -2.63 35.47 13.44
N LYS A 323 -2.62 36.79 13.67
CA LYS A 323 -1.74 37.46 14.67
C LYS A 323 -0.27 37.11 14.48
N VAL A 324 0.19 37.04 13.23
CA VAL A 324 1.60 36.90 12.91
C VAL A 324 2.28 38.23 13.23
N SER A 325 3.39 38.20 13.97
CA SER A 325 4.13 39.42 14.34
C SER A 325 4.55 40.21 13.10
N ASP A 326 4.42 41.53 13.14
CA ASP A 326 4.85 42.42 12.04
C ASP A 326 6.33 42.24 11.69
N GLU A 327 7.17 41.89 12.69
CA GLU A 327 8.58 41.56 12.47
C GLU A 327 8.77 40.39 11.48
N ILE A 328 7.89 39.39 11.52
CA ILE A 328 7.93 38.25 10.60
C ILE A 328 7.52 38.70 9.20
N LEU A 329 6.51 39.57 9.10
CA LEU A 329 6.03 40.09 7.82
C LEU A 329 7.10 40.96 7.15
N ASP A 330 7.78 41.80 7.92
CA ASP A 330 8.88 42.65 7.44
C ASP A 330 10.08 41.81 6.98
N CYS A 331 10.42 40.74 7.70
CA CYS A 331 11.48 39.81 7.28
C CYS A 331 11.16 39.06 5.98
N LEU A 332 9.88 38.83 5.69
CA LEU A 332 9.43 38.14 4.48
C LEU A 332 9.09 39.07 3.32
N ALA A 333 8.99 40.39 3.55
CA ALA A 333 8.71 41.38 2.51
C ALA A 333 9.64 41.29 1.28
N PRO A 334 10.96 41.01 1.42
CA PRO A 334 11.86 40.85 0.27
C PRO A 334 11.56 39.66 -0.65
N LEU A 335 10.74 38.70 -0.20
CA LEU A 335 10.36 37.51 -0.97
C LEU A 335 9.08 37.71 -1.81
N GLU A 336 8.41 38.85 -1.66
CA GLU A 336 7.23 39.26 -2.46
C GLU A 336 6.15 38.17 -2.57
N PHE A 337 5.79 37.54 -1.45
CA PHE A 337 4.74 36.51 -1.46
C PHE A 337 3.35 37.10 -1.75
N ASP A 338 2.71 36.63 -2.82
CA ASP A 338 1.34 37.01 -3.20
C ASP A 338 0.29 36.61 -2.16
N GLY A 339 0.56 35.58 -1.35
CA GLY A 339 -0.33 35.14 -0.28
C GLY A 339 0.15 33.89 0.45
N PRO A 340 -0.61 33.42 1.46
CA PRO A 340 -0.20 32.30 2.32
C PRO A 340 -0.09 30.97 1.57
N HIS A 341 -0.78 30.81 0.44
CA HIS A 341 -0.71 29.61 -0.40
C HIS A 341 0.69 29.33 -0.98
N VAL A 342 1.53 30.37 -1.11
CA VAL A 342 2.91 30.21 -1.62
C VAL A 342 3.79 29.47 -0.60
N LEU A 343 3.45 29.55 0.70
CA LEU A 343 4.20 28.87 1.77
C LEU A 343 4.23 27.34 1.64
N ASP A 344 3.36 26.75 0.81
CA ASP A 344 3.40 25.31 0.50
C ASP A 344 4.55 24.90 -0.42
N PHE A 345 5.11 25.87 -1.14
CA PHE A 345 6.17 25.64 -2.13
C PHE A 345 7.53 26.14 -1.65
N VAL A 346 7.58 26.85 -0.52
CA VAL A 346 8.82 27.39 0.05
C VAL A 346 9.45 26.35 0.97
N GLU A 347 10.70 26.00 0.72
CA GLU A 347 11.44 25.08 1.58
C GLU A 347 11.81 25.74 2.91
N ASN A 348 11.84 24.93 3.98
CA ASN A 348 12.21 25.41 5.32
C ASN A 348 13.61 26.03 5.37
N SER A 349 14.53 25.58 4.51
CA SER A 349 15.90 26.12 4.38
C SER A 349 15.94 27.54 3.84
N ASP A 350 14.98 27.92 3.00
CA ASP A 350 14.89 29.29 2.48
C ASP A 350 14.34 30.23 3.53
N LEU A 351 13.34 29.78 4.31
CA LEU A 351 12.79 30.54 5.44
C LEU A 351 13.83 30.75 6.55
N ASP A 352 14.71 29.78 6.80
CA ASP A 352 15.76 29.87 7.83
C ASP A 352 16.80 30.97 7.56
N ARG A 353 16.87 31.49 6.33
CA ARG A 353 17.74 32.63 6.00
C ARG A 353 17.19 33.97 6.50
N TYR A 354 15.87 34.06 6.71
CA TYR A 354 15.17 35.30 7.06
C TYR A 354 14.55 35.26 8.46
N LEU A 355 14.19 34.08 8.95
CA LEU A 355 13.46 33.89 10.20
C LEU A 355 14.26 33.08 11.21
N THR A 356 14.12 33.44 12.48
CA THR A 356 14.55 32.57 13.58
C THR A 356 13.65 31.34 13.67
N ILE A 357 14.15 30.28 14.34
CA ILE A 357 13.38 29.03 14.54
C ILE A 357 12.01 29.31 15.19
N ALA A 358 11.94 30.23 16.16
CA ALA A 358 10.71 30.60 16.85
C ALA A 358 9.72 31.32 15.93
N GLN A 359 10.20 32.25 15.11
CA GLN A 359 9.38 32.97 14.12
C GLN A 359 8.84 32.02 13.05
N ARG A 360 9.68 31.10 12.54
CA ARG A 360 9.25 30.07 11.59
C ARG A 360 8.16 29.17 12.18
N ALA A 361 8.34 28.71 13.43
CA ALA A 361 7.32 27.90 14.11
C ALA A 361 5.98 28.65 14.22
N SER A 362 6.01 29.94 14.54
CA SER A 362 4.81 30.80 14.59
C SER A 362 4.13 30.91 13.22
N LEU A 363 4.91 31.14 12.15
CA LEU A 363 4.41 31.21 10.77
C LEU A 363 3.79 29.89 10.31
N CYS A 364 4.45 28.75 10.56
CA CYS A 364 3.94 27.43 10.20
C CYS A 364 2.66 27.08 10.96
N TRP A 365 2.55 27.49 12.23
CA TRP A 365 1.33 27.32 13.01
C TRP A 365 0.17 28.13 12.42
N ALA A 366 0.38 29.42 12.12
CA ALA A 366 -0.61 30.27 11.49
C ALA A 366 -1.06 29.72 10.12
N HIS A 367 -0.12 29.23 9.32
CA HIS A 367 -0.42 28.63 8.02
C HIS A 367 -1.26 27.34 8.16
N SER A 368 -0.99 26.51 9.16
CA SER A 368 -1.78 25.32 9.45
C SER A 368 -3.22 25.65 9.87
N GLU A 369 -3.41 26.67 10.70
CA GLU A 369 -4.73 27.14 11.13
C GLU A 369 -5.54 27.71 9.95
N TRP A 370 -4.88 28.45 9.05
CA TRP A 370 -5.50 28.93 7.80
C TRP A 370 -5.96 27.79 6.90
N LYS A 371 -5.14 26.74 6.72
CA LYS A 371 -5.52 25.55 5.95
C LYS A 371 -6.71 24.80 6.53
N GLN A 372 -6.86 24.84 7.85
CA GLN A 372 -8.01 24.25 8.55
C GLN A 372 -9.27 25.12 8.45
N GLY A 373 -9.19 26.31 7.84
CA GLY A 373 -10.30 27.24 7.72
C GLY A 373 -10.69 27.88 9.06
N LYS A 374 -9.80 27.85 10.06
CA LYS A 374 -10.04 28.47 11.36
C LYS A 374 -9.68 29.94 11.27
N LEU A 375 -10.63 30.77 10.87
CA LEU A 375 -10.47 32.22 10.97
C LEU A 375 -10.55 32.62 12.45
N SER A 376 -9.44 33.13 13.00
CA SER A 376 -9.44 33.78 14.31
C SER A 376 -10.03 35.18 14.15
N LEU A 377 -11.36 35.29 14.18
CA LEU A 377 -12.06 36.58 14.24
C LEU A 377 -11.81 37.31 15.56
#